data_AF-A0A895ACM8-F1
#
_entry.id   AF-A0A895ACM8-F1
#
_cell.length_a   1.000
_cell.length_b   1.000
_cell.length_c   1.000
_cell.angle_alpha   90.00
_cell.angle_beta   90.00
_cell.angle_gamma   90.00
#
_symmetry.space_group_name_H-M   'P 1'
#
loop_
_entity.id
_entity.type
_entity.pdbx_description
1 polymer ?
#
loop_
_entity_poly.entity_id
_entity_poly.type
_entity_poly.pdbx_seq_one_letter_code
_entity_poly.pdbx_strand_id
1 'polypeptide(L)' 'MIDSKTIQLTTLWFVVMIFIQTMSADNPPINAIGFLALLLVLVLPVVILGRLAATVFADRGWSLRAR' A
#
# COMPACT_ATOMS: atom_id res chain seq x y z
N MET A 1 -10.27 13.82 -5.58
CA MET A 1 -10.42 12.61 -6.43
C MET A 1 -9.36 11.61 -5.98
N ILE A 2 -9.71 10.39 -5.58
CA ILE A 2 -8.69 9.40 -5.18
C ILE A 2 -7.92 9.01 -6.43
N ASP A 3 -6.60 9.17 -6.37
CA ASP A 3 -5.71 8.93 -7.50
C ASP A 3 -5.69 7.44 -7.88
N SER A 4 -5.71 7.13 -9.18
CA SER A 4 -5.73 5.74 -9.70
C SER A 4 -4.54 4.93 -9.15
N LYS A 5 -3.39 5.59 -8.97
CA LYS A 5 -2.19 4.97 -8.38
C LYS A 5 -2.41 4.57 -6.91
N THR A 6 -3.14 5.34 -6.13
CA THR A 6 -3.43 5.01 -4.73
C THR A 6 -4.34 3.80 -4.64
N ILE A 7 -5.33 3.70 -5.53
CA ILE A 7 -6.21 2.52 -5.64
C ILE A 7 -5.38 1.28 -6.01
N GLN A 8 -4.51 1.38 -7.03
CA GLN A 8 -3.64 0.27 -7.44
C GLN A 8 -2.71 -0.21 -6.33
N LEU A 9 -2.11 0.72 -5.56
CA LEU A 9 -1.25 0.36 -4.42
C LEU A 9 -2.04 -0.34 -3.32
N THR A 10 -3.25 0.12 -3.02
CA THR A 10 -4.13 -0.52 -2.03
C THR A 10 -4.55 -1.91 -2.48
N THR A 11 -4.91 -2.09 -3.76
CA THR A 11 -5.23 -3.40 -4.33
C THR A 11 -4.03 -4.32 -4.28
N LEU A 12 -2.83 -3.84 -4.62
CA LEU A 12 -1.60 -4.63 -4.52
C LEU A 12 -1.36 -5.07 -3.08
N TRP A 13 -1.48 -4.16 -2.11
CA TRP A 13 -1.32 -4.48 -0.70
C TRP A 13 -2.30 -5.57 -0.24
N PHE A 14 -3.55 -5.47 -0.67
CA PHE A 14 -4.57 -6.48 -0.39
C PHE A 14 -4.20 -7.84 -1.00
N VAL A 15 -3.81 -7.88 -2.28
CA VAL A 15 -3.40 -9.13 -2.95
C VAL A 15 -2.20 -9.78 -2.26
N VAL A 16 -1.21 -8.99 -1.84
CA VAL A 16 -0.04 -9.50 -1.12
C VAL A 16 -0.43 -10.08 0.24
N MET A 17 -1.38 -9.46 0.97
CA MET A 17 -1.92 -10.00 2.22
C MET A 17 -2.61 -11.36 2.01
N ILE A 18 -3.42 -11.49 0.95
CA ILE A 18 -4.06 -12.76 0.61
C ILE A 18 -3.02 -13.83 0.23
N PHE A 19 -1.99 -13.46 -0.54
CA PHE A 19 -0.89 -14.36 -0.87
C PHE A 19 -0.22 -14.93 0.38
N ILE A 20 0.14 -14.09 1.35
CA ILE A 20 0.77 -14.55 2.60
C ILE A 20 -0.15 -15.46 3.41
N GLN A 21 -1.46 -15.20 3.42
CA GLN A 21 -2.43 -16.02 4.16
C GLN A 21 -2.69 -17.38 3.52
N THR A 22 -2.46 -17.50 2.21
CA THR A 22 -2.78 -18.70 1.42
C THR A 22 -1.55 -19.50 1.00
N MET A 23 -0.35 -18.96 1.20
CA MET A 23 0.89 -19.67 0.88
C MET A 23 1.11 -20.87 1.81
N SER A 24 1.51 -22.00 1.23
CA SER A 24 1.96 -23.17 1.97
C SER A 24 3.49 -23.17 2.09
N ALA A 25 4.00 -23.52 3.28
CA ALA A 25 5.43 -23.45 3.61
C ALA A 25 6.28 -24.57 2.99
N ASP A 26 5.66 -25.56 2.33
CA ASP A 26 6.34 -26.76 1.83
C ASP A 26 7.01 -26.58 0.45
N ASN A 27 7.06 -25.36 -0.08
CA ASN A 27 7.63 -25.06 -1.39
C ASN A 27 8.74 -23.97 -1.30
N PRO A 28 10.03 -24.33 -1.45
CA PRO A 28 11.13 -23.40 -1.22
C PRO A 28 11.12 -22.13 -2.10
N PRO A 29 10.82 -22.20 -3.42
CA PRO A 29 10.58 -21.00 -4.22
C PRO A 29 9.47 -20.07 -3.67
N ILE A 30 8.36 -20.65 -3.22
CA ILE A 30 7.24 -19.87 -2.66
C ILE A 30 7.67 -19.19 -1.35
N ASN A 31 8.49 -19.84 -0.53
CA ASN A 31 9.01 -19.25 0.71
C ASN A 31 9.90 -18.03 0.45
N ALA A 32 10.74 -18.06 -0.59
CA ALA A 32 11.55 -16.91 -0.98
C ALA A 32 10.69 -15.71 -1.42
N ILE A 33 9.62 -15.98 -2.19
CA ILE A 33 8.63 -14.96 -2.58
C ILE A 33 7.86 -14.44 -1.36
N GLY A 34 7.54 -15.33 -0.41
CA GLY A 34 6.93 -15.00 0.88
C GLY A 34 7.72 -13.95 1.66
N PHE A 35 9.05 -14.05 1.67
CA PHE A 35 9.89 -13.05 2.32
C PHE A 35 9.77 -11.66 1.68
N LEU A 36 9.78 -11.59 0.35
CA LEU A 36 9.55 -10.33 -0.37
C LEU A 36 8.14 -9.78 -0.13
N ALA A 37 7.15 -10.67 -0.09
CA ALA A 37 5.76 -10.30 0.20
C ALA A 37 5.62 -9.67 1.60
N LEU A 38 6.30 -10.21 2.61
CA LEU A 38 6.31 -9.63 3.96
C LEU A 38 6.85 -8.19 3.97
N LEU A 39 7.91 -7.92 3.20
CA LEU A 39 8.46 -6.59 3.05
C LEU A 39 7.45 -5.63 2.39
N LEU A 40 6.74 -6.09 1.36
CA LEU A 40 5.68 -5.32 0.71
C LEU A 40 4.50 -5.02 1.65
N VAL A 41 4.11 -5.97 2.50
CA VAL A 41 3.05 -5.74 3.52
C VAL A 41 3.43 -4.62 4.48
N LEU A 42 4.72 -4.47 4.80
CA LEU A 42 5.20 -3.38 5.65
C LEU A 42 5.29 -2.04 4.92
N VAL A 43 5.83 -2.03 3.69
CA VAL A 43 6.12 -0.80 2.94
C VAL A 43 4.87 -0.17 2.33
N LEU A 44 4.00 -0.96 1.70
CA LEU A 44 2.82 -0.45 1.01
C LEU A 44 1.87 0.39 1.88
N PRO A 45 1.49 -0.01 3.11
CA PRO A 45 0.57 0.79 3.92
C PRO A 45 1.20 2.14 4.32
N VAL A 46 2.52 2.18 4.57
CA VAL A 46 3.23 3.43 4.86
C VAL A 46 3.18 4.37 3.65
N VAL A 47 3.40 3.86 2.44
CA VAL A 47 3.32 4.65 1.20
C VAL A 47 1.90 5.14 0.93
N ILE A 48 0.89 4.29 1.13
CA ILE A 48 -0.53 4.65 0.97
C ILE A 48 -0.89 5.76 1.96
N LEU A 49 -0.56 5.61 3.24
CA LEU A 49 -0.82 6.62 4.26
C LEU A 49 -0.10 7.93 3.97
N GLY A 50 1.17 7.89 3.57
CA GLY A 50 1.95 9.08 3.22
C GLY A 50 1.31 9.85 2.05
N ARG A 51 0.81 9.13 1.02
CA ARG A 51 0.09 9.74 -0.10
C ARG A 51 -1.24 10.35 0.33
N LEU A 52 -2.02 9.63 1.12
CA LEU A 52 -3.31 10.13 1.63
C LEU A 52 -3.10 11.38 2.50
N ALA A 53 -2.12 11.34 3.40
CA ALA A 53 -1.75 12.48 4.22
C ALA A 53 -1.35 13.68 3.35
N ALA A 54 -0.47 13.49 2.36
CA ALA A 54 -0.07 14.55 1.44
C ALA A 54 -1.26 15.16 0.69
N THR A 55 -2.20 14.34 0.22
CA THR A 55 -3.43 14.85 -0.43
C THR A 55 -4.29 15.66 0.53
N VAL A 56 -4.48 15.20 1.77
CA VAL A 56 -5.27 15.91 2.78
C VAL A 56 -4.63 17.25 3.16
N PHE A 57 -3.31 17.28 3.33
CA PHE A 57 -2.59 18.51 3.64
C PHE A 57 -2.58 19.50 2.47
N ALA A 58 -2.46 19.00 1.24
CA ALA A 58 -2.57 19.84 0.05
C ALA A 58 -3.96 20.50 -0.01
N ASP A 59 -5.04 19.73 0.07
CA ASP A 59 -6.42 20.25 0.02
C ASP A 59 -6.69 21.28 1.12
N ARG A 60 -6.20 21.05 2.34
CA ARG A 60 -6.34 22.00 3.46
C ARG A 60 -5.45 23.24 3.33
N GLY A 61 -4.29 23.14 2.71
CA GLY A 61 -3.41 24.29 2.47
C GLY A 61 -3.99 25.30 1.48
N TRP A 62 -4.77 24.83 0.51
CA TRP A 62 -5.45 25.69 -0.47
C TRP A 62 -6.66 26.44 0.13
N SER A 63 -7.43 25.81 1.02
CA SER A 63 -8.60 26.46 1.63
C SER A 63 -8.26 27.62 2.57
N LEU A 64 -7.05 27.64 3.14
CA LEU A 64 -6.55 28.73 3.98
C LEU A 64 -6.01 29.93 3.19
N ARG A 65 -5.61 29.77 1.93
CA ARG A 65 -5.09 30.86 1.08
C ARG A 65 -6.17 31.58 0.27
N ALA A 66 -7.36 30.99 0.14
CA ALA A 66 -8.47 31.53 -0.65
C ALA A 66 -9.43 32.43 0.15
N ARG A 67 -9.08 32.76 1.40
CA ARG A 67 -9.78 33.71 2.29
C ARG A 67 -8.89 34.93 2.51
#